data_AF-A0A853ATQ2-F1
#
_entry.id   AF-A0A853ATQ2-F1
#
_cell.length_a   1.000
_cell.length_b   1.000
_cell.length_c   1.000
_cell.angle_alpha   90.00
_cell.angle_beta   90.00
_cell.angle_gamma   90.00
#
_symmetry.space_group_name_H-M   'P 1'
#
loop_
_entity.id
_entity.type
_entity.pdbx_description
1 polymer ?
#
loop_
_entity_poly.entity_id
_entity_poly.type
_entity_poly.pdbx_seq_one_letter_code
_entity_poly.pdbx_strand_id
1 'polypeptide(L)' 'MEALRRAGGLGAGRSIDSAVRSTCVLLDGAAFDGALWPDRHPPKGLRRPLRDHLAEPASPSSEHSGPSGADVGR' A
#
# COMPACT_ATOMS: atom_id res chain seq x y z
N MET A 1 -2.01 -8.36 -9.65
CA MET A 1 -0.80 -8.35 -10.49
C MET A 1 -0.92 -7.41 -11.70
N GLU A 2 -2.03 -7.41 -12.44
CA GLU A 2 -2.24 -6.51 -13.60
C GLU A 2 -2.12 -5.01 -13.26
N ALA A 3 -2.65 -4.57 -12.11
CA ALA A 3 -2.63 -3.17 -11.68
C ALA A 3 -1.22 -2.70 -11.27
N LEU A 4 -0.48 -3.51 -10.51
CA LEU A 4 0.90 -3.24 -10.13
C LEU A 4 1.83 -3.21 -11.36
N ARG A 5 1.58 -4.11 -12.32
CA ARG A 5 2.27 -4.14 -13.62
C ARG A 5 1.97 -2.88 -14.46
N ARG A 6 0.72 -2.41 -14.47
CA ARG A 6 0.35 -1.14 -15.12
C ARG A 6 0.90 0.10 -14.42
N ALA A 7 1.10 0.03 -13.10
CA ALA A 7 1.71 1.10 -12.30
C ALA A 7 3.24 1.17 -12.42
N GLY A 8 3.87 0.25 -13.16
CA GLY A 8 5.33 0.19 -13.28
C GLY A 8 6.05 -0.43 -12.07
N GLY A 9 5.30 -1.03 -11.14
CA GLY A 9 5.82 -1.60 -9.90
C GLY A 9 5.28 -0.92 -8.66
N LEU A 10 5.98 -1.12 -7.54
CA LEU A 10 5.74 -0.37 -6.30
C LEU A 10 6.36 1.04 -6.45
N GLY A 11 5.78 2.03 -5.78
CA GLY A 11 6.36 3.38 -5.71
C GLY A 11 7.82 3.36 -5.24
N ALA A 12 8.61 4.34 -5.69
CA ALA A 12 10.03 4.43 -5.39
C ALA A 12 10.34 4.27 -3.88
N GLY A 13 11.36 3.48 -3.55
CA GLY A 13 11.79 3.23 -2.17
C GLY A 13 10.94 2.20 -1.40
N ARG A 14 9.90 1.61 -1.99
CA ARG A 14 9.08 0.59 -1.32
C ARG A 14 9.59 -0.83 -1.55
N SER A 15 9.59 -1.62 -0.48
CA SER A 15 9.96 -3.05 -0.50
C SER A 15 8.75 -3.93 -0.82
N ILE A 16 8.95 -4.92 -1.71
CA ILE A 16 7.95 -5.96 -2.01
C ILE A 16 7.60 -6.75 -0.77
N ASP A 17 8.60 -7.17 0.02
CA ASP A 17 8.37 -7.97 1.22
C ASP A 17 7.55 -7.20 2.26
N SER A 18 7.81 -5.90 2.40
CA SER A 18 7.04 -5.03 3.29
C SER A 18 5.59 -4.89 2.81
N ALA A 19 5.38 -4.69 1.51
CA ALA A 19 4.04 -4.59 0.91
C ALA A 19 3.24 -5.89 1.00
N VAL A 20 3.90 -7.04 0.82
CA VAL A 20 3.29 -8.36 1.00
C VAL A 20 2.90 -8.55 2.45
N ARG A 21 3.82 -8.28 3.39
CA ARG A 21 3.56 -8.42 4.83
C ARG A 21 2.38 -7.56 5.28
N SER A 22 2.33 -6.29 4.88
CA SER A 22 1.23 -5.40 5.26
C SER A 22 -0.11 -5.87 4.69
N THR A 23 -0.11 -6.39 3.46
CA THR A 23 -1.32 -6.96 2.83
C THR A 23 -1.80 -8.21 3.56
N CYS A 24 -0.90 -9.11 3.97
CA CYS A 24 -1.27 -10.30 4.75
C CYS A 24 -1.86 -9.92 6.10
N VAL A 25 -1.25 -8.98 6.83
CA VAL A 25 -1.78 -8.51 8.13
C VAL A 25 -3.20 -7.94 8.00
N LEU A 26 -3.46 -7.17 6.94
CA LEU A 26 -4.79 -6.62 6.68
C LEU A 26 -5.82 -7.74 6.40
N LEU A 27 -5.44 -8.75 5.61
CA LEU A 27 -6.30 -9.88 5.31
C LEU A 27 -6.60 -10.73 6.55
N ASP A 28 -5.59 -11.01 7.37
CA ASP A 28 -5.74 -11.80 8.59
C ASP A 28 -6.66 -11.09 9.59
N GLY A 29 -6.47 -9.79 9.81
CA GLY A 29 -7.34 -8.98 10.67
C GLY A 29 -8.78 -8.93 10.15
N ALA A 30 -8.96 -8.72 8.85
CA ALA A 30 -10.28 -8.72 8.22
C ALA A 30 -11.00 -10.07 8.31
N ALA A 31 -10.27 -11.18 8.15
CA ALA A 31 -10.80 -12.53 8.29
C ALA A 31 -11.20 -12.81 9.75
N PHE A 32 -10.37 -12.37 10.70
CA PHE A 32 -10.65 -12.50 12.14
C PHE A 32 -11.91 -11.71 12.54
N ASP A 33 -12.00 -10.43 12.16
CA ASP A 33 -13.16 -9.58 12.46
C ASP A 33 -14.45 -10.10 11.80
N GLY A 34 -14.36 -10.59 10.56
CA GLY A 34 -15.47 -11.21 9.84
C GLY A 34 -15.95 -12.51 10.48
N ALA A 35 -15.06 -13.28 11.11
CA ALA A 35 -15.42 -14.48 11.85
C ALA A 35 -16.10 -14.17 13.19
N LEU A 36 -15.65 -13.11 13.87
CA LEU A 36 -16.20 -12.70 15.17
C LEU A 36 -17.54 -11.97 15.05
N TRP A 37 -17.68 -11.07 14.08
CA TRP A 37 -18.89 -10.24 13.91
C TRP A 37 -19.32 -10.17 12.44
N PRO A 38 -19.85 -11.28 11.88
CA PRO A 38 -20.20 -11.35 10.46
C PRO A 38 -21.23 -10.31 10.02
N ASP A 39 -22.14 -9.91 10.91
CA ASP A 39 -23.16 -8.88 10.64
C ASP A 39 -22.56 -7.46 10.55
N ARG A 40 -21.46 -7.19 11.27
CA ARG A 40 -20.76 -5.89 11.25
C ARG A 40 -19.69 -5.84 10.16
N HIS A 41 -19.06 -6.97 9.87
CA HIS A 41 -17.96 -7.09 8.92
C HIS A 41 -18.27 -8.10 7.82
N PRO A 42 -19.29 -7.86 6.98
CA PRO A 42 -19.62 -8.76 5.90
C PRO A 42 -18.46 -8.83 4.89
N PRO A 43 -18.14 -10.00 4.30
CA PRO A 43 -17.03 -10.15 3.37
C PRO A 43 -17.07 -9.19 2.18
N LYS A 44 -18.27 -8.79 1.74
CA LYS A 44 -18.47 -7.79 0.67
C LYS A 44 -17.92 -6.41 1.05
N GLY A 45 -17.90 -6.05 2.33
CA GLY A 45 -17.36 -4.80 2.86
C GLY A 45 -15.84 -4.69 2.79
N LEU A 46 -15.12 -5.82 2.74
CA LEU A 46 -13.65 -5.86 2.72
C LEU A 46 -13.03 -5.45 1.39
N ARG A 47 -13.81 -5.49 0.30
CA ARG A 47 -13.31 -5.17 -1.05
C ARG A 47 -12.80 -3.74 -1.16
N ARG A 48 -13.46 -2.78 -0.51
CA ARG A 48 -13.10 -1.37 -0.59
C ARG A 48 -11.82 -1.06 0.19
N PRO A 49 -11.68 -1.42 1.48
CA PRO A 49 -10.43 -1.29 2.21
C PRO A 49 -9.23 -1.95 1.53
N LEU A 50 -9.41 -3.17 0.98
CA LEU A 50 -8.35 -3.86 0.25
C LEU A 50 -7.93 -3.10 -1.02
N ARG A 51 -8.90 -2.54 -1.76
CA ARG A 51 -8.60 -1.76 -2.96
C ARG A 51 -7.85 -0.47 -2.61
N ASP A 52 -8.25 0.20 -1.54
CA ASP A 52 -7.64 1.45 -1.09
C ASP A 52 -6.21 1.18 -0.57
N HIS A 53 -6.01 0.11 0.21
CA HIS A 53 -4.69 -0.36 0.67
C HIS A 53 -3.75 -0.69 -0.48
N LEU A 54 -4.26 -1.25 -1.58
CA LEU A 54 -3.44 -1.59 -2.76
C LEU A 54 -3.19 -0.40 -3.69
N ALA A 55 -3.99 0.67 -3.60
CA ALA A 55 -3.78 1.89 -4.38
C ALA A 55 -2.67 2.79 -3.80
N GLU A 56 -2.51 2.76 -2.47
CA GLU A 56 -1.48 3.51 -1.74
C GLU A 56 -0.03 3.16 -2.15
N PRO A 57 0.40 1.88 -2.24
CA PRO A 57 1.74 1.50 -2.66
C PRO A 57 2.02 1.68 -4.15
N ALA A 58 0.99 1.90 -4.97
CA ALA A 58 1.13 2.24 -6.39
C ALA A 58 1.35 3.74 -6.62
N SER A 59 1.21 4.57 -5.57
CA SER A 59 1.48 6.00 -5.64
C SER A 59 2.97 6.28 -5.39
N PRO A 60 3.59 7.25 -6.09
CA PRO A 60 4.96 7.65 -5.81
C PRO A 60 5.06 8.14 -4.36
N SER A 61 6.08 7.69 -3.63
CA SER A 61 6.38 8.19 -2.30
C SER A 61 6.72 9.67 -2.41
N SER A 62 6.06 10.52 -1.62
CA SER A 62 6.31 11.96 -1.57
C SER A 62 7.63 12.33 -0.88
N GLU A 63 8.60 11.42 -0.82
CA GLU A 63 9.90 11.62 -0.17
C GLU A 63 11.01 11.80 -1.21
N HIS A 64 10.94 12.89 -1.98
CA HIS A 64 12.13 13.51 -2.55
C HIS A 64 11.91 14.99 -2.91
N SER A 65 11.78 15.84 -1.89
CA SER A 65 12.25 17.22 -1.99
C SER A 65 13.57 17.33 -1.22
N GLY A 66 14.65 16.80 -1.81
CA GLY A 66 15.98 17.26 -1.46
C GLY A 66 16.18 18.67 -2.02
N PRO A 67 16.79 19.63 -1.31
CA PRO A 67 17.27 20.85 -1.94
C PRO A 67 18.44 20.48 -2.86
N SER A 68 18.20 20.62 -4.16
CA SER A 68 19.21 20.52 -5.22
C SER A 68 19.98 21.85 -5.32
N GLY A 69 21.30 21.76 -5.12
CA GLY A 69 22.31 22.62 -5.75
C GLY A 69 22.50 24.05 -5.21
N ALA A 70 23.69 24.33 -4.68
CA ALA A 70 24.62 25.26 -5.34
C ALA A 70 26.01 25.20 -4.69
N ASP A 71 26.93 24.61 -5.45
CA ASP A 71 28.32 25.04 -5.53
C ASP A 71 28.39 26.58 -5.64
N VAL A 72 29.06 27.22 -4.69
CA VAL A 72 29.60 28.58 -4.83
C VAL A 72 30.99 28.55 -4.21
N GLY A 73 32.00 28.46 -5.08
CA GLY A 73 33.40 28.40 -4.68
C GLY A 73 33.95 29.69 -4.08
N ARG A 74 34.94 29.55 -3.19
CA ARG A 74 36.30 30.09 -3.35
C ARG A 74 37.19 29.59 -2.21
#